data_AF-A0A8S3DY81-F1
#
_entry.id   AF-A0A8S3DY81-F1
#
_cell.length_a   1.000
_cell.length_b   1.000
_cell.length_c   1.000
_cell.angle_alpha   90.00
_cell.angle_beta   90.00
_cell.angle_gamma   90.00
#
_symmetry.space_group_name_H-M   'P 1'
#
loop_
_entity.id
_entity.type
_entity.pdbx_description
1 polymer ?
#
loop_
_entity_poly.entity_id
_entity_poly.type
_entity_poly.pdbx_seq_one_letter_code
_entity_poly.pdbx_strand_id
1 'polypeptide(L)' 'MSQNKIIWLDANSSDPVSSFRSKLGDAQTFTKADDCIQYVQSHSNESIFLIVSGSLAKEAVPE' A
#
# COMPACT_ATOMS: atom_id res chain seq x y z
N MET A 1 -10.88 14.10 -14.04
CA MET A 1 -11.29 13.02 -13.13
C MET A 1 -10.11 12.72 -12.25
N SER A 2 -10.21 12.88 -10.93
CA SER A 2 -9.13 12.49 -10.03
C SER A 2 -9.00 10.97 -10.08
N GLN A 3 -7.84 10.45 -10.51
CA GLN A 3 -7.56 9.02 -10.45
C GLN A 3 -7.39 8.63 -8.98
N ASN A 4 -8.19 7.68 -8.53
CA ASN A 4 -7.99 7.07 -7.21
C ASN A 4 -6.81 6.10 -7.30
N LYS A 5 -5.86 6.20 -6.37
CA LYS A 5 -4.72 5.28 -6.26
C LYS A 5 -4.97 4.26 -5.16
N ILE A 6 -4.68 3.01 -5.45
CA ILE A 6 -4.71 1.92 -4.46
C ILE A 6 -3.27 1.61 -4.10
N ILE A 7 -2.95 1.65 -2.81
CA ILE A 7 -1.66 1.25 -2.26
C ILE A 7 -1.87 0.02 -1.39
N TRP A 8 -1.01 -0.98 -1.55
CA TRP A 8 -0.97 -2.16 -0.71
C TRP A 8 0.37 -2.25 0.02
N LEU A 9 0.34 -2.11 1.35
CA LEU A 9 1.50 -2.25 2.23
C LEU A 9 1.48 -3.63 2.89
N ASP A 10 2.40 -4.50 2.48
CA ASP A 10 2.56 -5.85 3.02
C ASP A 10 4.02 -6.30 2.88
N ALA A 11 4.61 -6.78 3.98
CA ALA A 11 6.00 -7.24 4.05
C ALA A 11 6.30 -8.39 3.08
N ASN A 12 5.28 -9.17 2.72
CA ASN A 12 5.33 -10.31 1.82
C ASN A 12 4.63 -10.02 0.47
N SER A 13 4.35 -8.76 0.13
CA SER A 13 3.75 -8.40 -1.18
C SER A 13 4.60 -8.80 -2.38
N SER A 14 5.91 -9.04 -2.17
CA SER A 14 6.83 -9.57 -3.16
C SER A 14 6.70 -11.08 -3.39
N ASP A 15 5.97 -11.80 -2.54
CA ASP A 15 5.72 -13.23 -2.69
C ASP A 15 4.88 -13.48 -3.96
N PRO A 16 5.41 -14.18 -4.98
CA PRO A 16 4.72 -14.43 -6.24
C PRO A 16 3.46 -15.30 -6.08
N VAL A 17 3.24 -15.93 -4.91
CA VAL A 17 2.17 -16.91 -4.67
C VAL A 17 0.85 -16.26 -4.22
N SER A 18 0.83 -14.95 -3.97
CA SER A 18 -0.37 -14.25 -3.52
C SER A 18 -1.44 -14.16 -4.63
N SER A 19 -2.40 -15.10 -4.62
CA SER A 19 -3.66 -15.02 -5.38
C SER A 19 -4.49 -13.76 -5.06
N PHE A 20 -4.11 -13.02 -4.02
CA PHE A 20 -4.67 -11.74 -3.67
C PHE A 20 -4.09 -10.61 -4.52
N ARG A 21 -2.81 -10.66 -4.89
CA ARG A 21 -2.14 -9.65 -5.73
C ARG A 21 -2.80 -9.51 -7.09
N SER A 22 -3.17 -10.62 -7.72
CA SER A 22 -3.90 -10.59 -9.00
C SER A 22 -5.29 -9.94 -8.91
N LYS A 23 -5.89 -9.88 -7.72
CA LYS A 23 -7.16 -9.19 -7.46
C LYS A 23 -6.99 -7.68 -7.22
N LEU A 24 -5.77 -7.24 -6.91
CA LEU A 24 -5.48 -5.83 -6.62
C LEU A 24 -5.24 -4.99 -7.89
N GLY A 25 -5.10 -5.61 -9.06
CA GLY A 25 -4.95 -4.92 -10.33
C GLY A 25 -3.72 -4.00 -10.34
N ASP A 26 -3.93 -2.71 -10.59
CA ASP A 26 -2.89 -1.68 -10.69
C ASP A 26 -2.44 -1.11 -9.33
N ALA A 27 -2.70 -1.83 -8.22
CA ALA A 27 -2.28 -1.36 -6.90
C ALA A 27 -0.76 -1.26 -6.81
N GLN A 28 -0.28 -0.12 -6.30
CA GLN A 28 1.12 0.07 -6.00
C GLN A 28 1.46 -0.65 -4.69
N THR A 29 2.46 -1.52 -4.73
CA THR A 29 2.84 -2.35 -3.58
C THR A 29 4.08 -1.80 -2.88
N PHE A 30 4.06 -1.77 -1.55
CA PHE A 30 5.22 -1.48 -0.72
C PHE A 30 5.45 -2.60 0.28
N THR A 31 6.70 -2.97 0.50
CA THR A 31 7.12 -3.95 1.53
C THR A 31 7.68 -3.30 2.78
N LYS A 32 7.87 -1.98 2.77
CA LYS A 32 8.41 -1.17 3.87
C LYS A 32 7.46 -0.01 4.17
N ALA A 33 7.21 0.22 5.46
CA ALA A 33 6.32 1.28 5.90
C ALA A 33 6.85 2.68 5.54
N ASP A 34 8.14 2.95 5.77
CA ASP A 34 8.75 4.25 5.50
C ASP A 34 8.61 4.69 4.03
N ASP A 35 8.88 3.79 3.09
CA ASP A 35 8.75 4.07 1.64
C ASP A 35 7.29 4.38 1.27
N CYS A 36 6.34 3.64 1.86
CA CYS A 36 4.91 3.88 1.69
C CYS A 36 4.50 5.24 2.25
N ILE A 37 4.97 5.59 3.45
CA ILE A 37 4.68 6.87 4.11
C ILE A 37 5.23 8.04 3.27
N GLN A 38 6.47 7.93 2.80
CA GLN A 38 7.09 8.95 1.94
C GLN A 38 6.30 9.14 0.63
N TYR A 39 5.83 8.04 0.02
CA TYR A 39 4.99 8.13 -1.18
C TYR A 39 3.67 8.87 -0.90
N VAL A 40 2.95 8.49 0.17
CA VAL A 40 1.69 9.15 0.54
C VAL A 40 1.89 10.63 0.83
N GLN A 41 2.96 11.00 1.54
CA GLN A 41 3.27 12.40 1.86
C GLN A 41 3.59 13.23 0.61
N SER A 42 4.35 12.66 -0.34
CA SER A 42 4.69 13.32 -1.61
C SER A 42 3.52 13.45 -2.58
N HIS A 43 2.47 12.63 -2.42
CA HIS A 43 1.25 12.63 -3.24
C HIS A 43 0.03 13.10 -2.44
N SER A 44 0.23 14.07 -1.54
CA SER A 44 -0.82 14.58 -0.62
C SER A 44 -2.04 15.23 -1.31
N ASN A 45 -1.94 15.52 -2.61
CA ASN A 45 -3.03 16.02 -3.45
C ASN A 45 -3.83 14.90 -4.15
N GLU A 46 -3.47 13.63 -3.96
CA GLU A 46 -4.15 12.48 -4.55
C GLU A 46 -5.12 11.81 -3.55
N SER A 47 -6.16 11.17 -4.08
CA SER A 47 -7.03 10.32 -3.27
C SER A 47 -6.46 8.91 -3.25
N ILE A 48 -5.93 8.53 -2.07
CA ILE A 48 -5.22 7.26 -1.88
C ILE A 48 -6.04 6.34 -0.97
N PHE A 49 -6.29 5.12 -1.44
CA PHE A 49 -6.81 4.01 -0.64
C PHE A 49 -5.64 3.14 -0.18
N LEU A 50 -5.36 3.13 1.12
CA LEU A 50 -4.31 2.31 1.70
C LEU A 50 -4.89 1.00 2.26
N ILE A 51 -4.41 -0.12 1.74
CA ILE A 51 -4.63 -1.46 2.29
C ILE A 51 -3.35 -1.84 3.03
N VAL A 52 -3.44 -2.13 4.32
CA VAL A 52 -2.31 -2.66 5.09
C VAL A 52 -2.66 -4.04 5.59
N SER A 53 -1.74 -4.99 5.40
CA SER A 53 -1.92 -6.37 5.88
C SER A 53 -0.73 -6.86 6.69
N GLY A 54 -1.02 -7.77 7.63
CA GLY A 54 0.00 -8.40 8.46
C GLY A 54 0.61 -7.46 9.51
N SER A 55 1.90 -7.69 9.81
CA SER A 55 2.62 -7.02 10.89
C SER A 55 2.82 -5.51 10.67
N LEU A 56 2.80 -5.04 9.42
CA LEU A 56 3.04 -3.62 9.07
C LEU A 56 1.86 -2.70 9.40
N ALA A 57 0.68 -3.24 9.71
CA ALA A 57 -0.49 -2.44 10.10
C ALA A 57 -0.21 -1.59 11.34
N LYS A 58 0.56 -2.14 12.30
CA LYS A 58 0.94 -1.43 13.54
C LYS A 58 2.00 -0.35 13.33
N GLU A 59 2.76 -0.42 12.24
CA GLU A 59 3.79 0.55 11.91
C GLU A 59 3.21 1.73 11.11
N ALA A 60 2.17 1.48 10.31
CA ALA A 60 1.57 2.47 9.42
C ALA A 60 0.32 3.18 10.01
N VAL A 61 -0.39 2.54 10.95
CA VAL A 61 -1.57 3.13 11.61
C VAL A 61 -1.23 3.35 13.09
N PRO A 62 -0.93 4.60 13.52
CA PRO A 62 -0.75 4.88 14.95
C PRO A 62 -2.05 4.61 15.72
N GLU A 63 -1.92 4.08 16.95
CA GLU A 63 -3.04 3.84 17.88
C GLU A 63 -3.86 5.09 18.19
#